data_AF-J0N1Y9-F1
#
_entry.id   AF-J0N1Y9-F1
#
_cell.length_a   1.000
_cell.length_b   1.000
_cell.length_c   1.000
_cell.angle_alpha   90.00
_cell.angle_beta   90.00
_cell.angle_gamma   90.00
#
_symmetry.space_group_name_H-M   'P 1'
#
loop_
_entity.id
_entity.type
_entity.pdbx_description
1 polymer ?
#
loop_
_entity_poly.entity_id
_entity_poly.type
_entity_poly.pdbx_seq_one_letter_code
_entity_poly.pdbx_strand_id
1 'polypeptide(L)'
;MGKALWLFSLWVSFTCAVFFFLYGFTGLQIGWMSFVILAVFFGMGAKTKDVPAIFCSILAGLIWGQLNFAFLNWETAIGIPAQAAMFIAITLLTTVTMGLHLTVLGKTLFNRLPFIFAGVALTFSQGGENELGLAFTLVAGLLLAFVCGLGETFIFAHFAKQQPTEAPKTQEEAEKPLEYVE
;
A
#
# COMPACT_ATOMS: atom_id res chain seq x y z
N MET A 1 10.86 -1.92 23.79
CA MET A 1 10.62 -1.96 22.33
C MET A 1 11.21 -3.20 21.64
N GLY A 2 12.47 -3.60 21.86
CA GLY A 2 13.10 -4.70 21.11
C GLY A 2 12.32 -6.03 21.07
N LYS A 3 11.75 -6.50 22.19
CA LYS A 3 10.97 -7.74 22.22
C LYS A 3 9.71 -7.69 21.34
N ALA A 4 8.95 -6.59 21.41
CA ALA A 4 7.74 -6.41 20.59
C ALA A 4 8.06 -6.36 19.10
N LEU A 5 9.17 -5.70 18.73
CA LEU A 5 9.65 -5.65 17.35
C LEU A 5 9.96 -7.05 16.81
N TRP A 6 10.74 -7.85 17.55
CA TRP A 6 11.04 -9.23 17.14
C TRP A 6 9.80 -10.13 17.05
N LEU A 7 8.86 -9.99 18.00
CA LEU A 7 7.59 -10.72 17.95
C LEU A 7 6.75 -10.30 16.73
N PHE A 8 6.71 -9.01 16.41
CA PHE A 8 6.01 -8.54 15.23
C PHE A 8 6.69 -9.01 13.93
N SER A 9 8.03 -8.98 13.86
CA SER A 9 8.77 -9.54 12.72
C SER A 9 8.48 -11.02 12.52
N LEU A 10 8.45 -11.81 13.61
CA LEU A 10 8.08 -13.22 13.56
C LEU A 10 6.62 -13.41 13.11
N TRP A 11 5.71 -12.59 13.63
CA TRP A 11 4.29 -12.62 13.25
C TRP A 11 4.11 -12.41 11.75
N VAL A 12 4.66 -11.32 11.19
CA VAL A 12 4.57 -11.00 9.77
C VAL A 12 5.21 -12.11 8.92
N SER A 13 6.38 -12.61 9.33
CA SER A 13 7.06 -13.68 8.59
C SER A 13 6.23 -14.96 8.56
N PHE A 14 5.64 -15.34 9.69
CA PHE A 14 4.79 -16.51 9.81
C PHE A 14 3.50 -16.37 8.99
N THR A 15 2.80 -15.23 9.08
CA THR A 15 1.57 -15.01 8.30
C THR A 15 1.84 -14.98 6.79
N CYS A 16 2.95 -14.38 6.35
CA CYS A 16 3.38 -14.43 4.95
C CYS A 16 3.67 -15.86 4.48
N ALA A 17 4.34 -16.68 5.31
CA ALA A 17 4.63 -18.08 4.97
C ALA A 17 3.34 -18.91 4.85
N VAL A 18 2.42 -18.78 5.82
CA VAL A 18 1.12 -19.45 5.78
C VAL A 18 0.33 -18.99 4.56
N PHE A 19 0.28 -17.68 4.29
CA PHE A 19 -0.38 -17.14 3.12
C PHE A 19 0.15 -17.76 1.84
N PHE A 20 1.47 -17.77 1.64
CA PHE A 20 2.07 -18.24 0.39
C PHE A 20 1.89 -19.75 0.21
N PHE A 21 1.97 -20.52 1.30
CA PHE A 21 1.63 -21.95 1.29
C PHE A 21 0.19 -22.20 0.86
N LEU A 22 -0.77 -21.47 1.43
CA LEU A 22 -2.20 -21.59 1.08
C LEU A 22 -2.47 -21.10 -0.35
N TYR A 23 -1.83 -20.01 -0.75
CA TYR A 23 -1.96 -19.45 -2.10
C TYR A 23 -1.46 -20.43 -3.16
N GLY A 24 -0.46 -21.26 -2.86
CA GLY A 24 0.04 -22.31 -3.75
C GLY A 24 -1.04 -23.30 -4.23
N PHE A 25 -2.10 -23.51 -3.46
CA PHE A 25 -3.22 -24.38 -3.86
C PHE A 25 -4.18 -23.75 -4.88
N THR A 26 -4.04 -22.45 -5.16
CA THR A 26 -4.89 -21.75 -6.14
C THR A 26 -4.50 -22.02 -7.58
N GLY A 27 -3.28 -22.51 -7.83
CA GLY A 27 -2.70 -22.68 -9.17
C GLY A 27 -2.22 -21.38 -9.84
N LEU A 28 -2.53 -20.20 -9.26
CA LEU A 28 -2.10 -18.91 -9.78
C LEU A 28 -0.60 -18.69 -9.54
N GLN A 29 0.11 -18.18 -10.54
CA GLN A 29 1.57 -17.93 -10.47
C GLN A 29 1.91 -16.47 -10.10
N ILE A 30 0.92 -15.71 -9.64
CA ILE A 30 1.05 -14.27 -9.37
C ILE A 30 0.98 -13.92 -7.88
N GLY A 31 1.10 -14.92 -7.00
CA GLY A 31 0.99 -14.73 -5.54
C GLY A 31 1.96 -13.69 -4.98
N TRP A 32 3.09 -13.44 -5.62
CA TRP A 32 4.03 -12.39 -5.22
C TRP A 32 3.42 -10.97 -5.26
N MET A 33 2.41 -10.74 -6.10
CA MET A 33 1.75 -9.44 -6.22
C MET A 33 0.96 -9.06 -4.96
N SER A 34 0.57 -10.06 -4.15
CA SER A 34 -0.06 -9.82 -2.84
C SER A 34 0.91 -9.09 -1.88
N PHE A 35 2.22 -9.35 -2.01
CA PHE A 35 3.25 -8.67 -1.22
C PHE A 35 3.45 -7.21 -1.64
N VAL A 36 3.08 -6.83 -2.86
CA VAL A 36 3.05 -5.41 -3.25
C VAL A 36 1.98 -4.68 -2.44
N ILE A 37 0.79 -5.27 -2.28
CA ILE A 37 -0.27 -4.70 -1.43
C ILE A 37 0.18 -4.60 0.03
N LEU A 38 0.83 -5.65 0.55
CA LEU A 38 1.39 -5.64 1.91
C LEU A 38 2.47 -4.54 2.07
N ALA A 39 3.37 -4.40 1.11
CA ALA A 39 4.41 -3.39 1.12
C ALA A 39 3.84 -1.97 1.08
N VAL A 40 2.83 -1.71 0.24
CA VAL A 40 2.14 -0.41 0.19
C VAL A 40 1.40 -0.13 1.49
N PHE A 41 0.73 -1.14 2.07
CA PHE A 41 0.05 -1.02 3.35
C PHE A 41 1.00 -0.59 4.48
N PHE A 42 2.14 -1.27 4.61
CA PHE A 42 3.15 -0.89 5.60
C PHE A 42 3.85 0.43 5.26
N GLY A 43 4.19 0.65 4.00
CA GLY A 43 4.89 1.85 3.54
C GLY A 43 4.08 3.14 3.77
N MET A 44 2.76 3.06 3.70
CA MET A 44 1.87 4.17 4.05
C MET A 44 1.59 4.30 5.56
N GLY A 45 2.01 3.33 6.38
CA GLY A 45 1.60 3.26 7.78
C GLY A 45 0.09 3.04 7.95
N ALA A 46 -0.56 2.37 6.99
CA ALA A 46 -1.99 2.11 7.02
C ALA A 46 -2.39 1.28 8.24
N LYS A 47 -3.61 1.46 8.71
CA LYS A 47 -4.19 0.73 9.84
C LYS A 47 -5.36 -0.12 9.40
N THR A 48 -5.77 -1.05 10.25
CA THR A 48 -6.88 -1.98 9.98
C THR A 48 -8.20 -1.25 9.65
N LYS A 49 -8.42 -0.07 10.24
CA LYS A 49 -9.57 0.80 9.93
C LYS A 49 -9.57 1.35 8.49
N ASP A 50 -8.41 1.38 7.82
CA ASP A 50 -8.28 1.90 6.46
C ASP A 50 -8.64 0.84 5.41
N VAL A 51 -8.77 -0.44 5.80
CA VAL A 51 -9.00 -1.58 4.90
C VAL A 51 -10.18 -1.39 3.94
N PRO A 52 -11.36 -0.87 4.34
CA PRO A 52 -12.45 -0.63 3.40
C PRO A 52 -12.06 0.36 2.28
N ALA A 53 -11.36 1.44 2.64
CA ALA A 53 -10.89 2.42 1.65
C ALA A 53 -9.81 1.81 0.75
N ILE A 54 -8.93 0.98 1.32
CA ILE A 54 -7.89 0.28 0.55
C ILE A 54 -8.53 -0.70 -0.44
N PHE A 55 -9.53 -1.47 -0.02
CA PHE A 55 -10.28 -2.39 -0.89
C PHE A 55 -10.90 -1.66 -2.07
N CYS A 56 -11.64 -0.58 -1.82
CA CYS A 56 -12.23 0.25 -2.88
C CYS A 56 -11.15 0.83 -3.82
N SER A 57 -10.01 1.25 -3.26
CA SER A 57 -8.90 1.80 -4.03
C SER A 57 -8.20 0.74 -4.89
N ILE A 58 -8.06 -0.50 -4.42
CA ILE A 58 -7.56 -1.62 -5.23
C ILE A 58 -8.48 -1.85 -6.43
N LEU A 59 -9.79 -1.93 -6.20
CA LEU A 59 -10.76 -2.14 -7.29
C LEU A 59 -10.73 -0.97 -8.29
N ALA A 60 -10.64 0.26 -7.81
CA ALA A 60 -10.46 1.42 -8.69
C ALA A 60 -9.16 1.33 -9.50
N GLY A 61 -8.05 0.89 -8.89
CA GLY A 61 -6.79 0.66 -9.58
C GLY A 61 -6.89 -0.36 -10.72
N LEU A 62 -7.61 -1.47 -10.50
CA LEU A 62 -7.86 -2.48 -11.53
C LEU A 62 -8.68 -1.91 -12.69
N ILE A 63 -9.74 -1.14 -12.38
CA ILE A 63 -10.56 -0.47 -13.39
C ILE A 63 -9.71 0.53 -14.20
N TRP A 64 -8.91 1.36 -13.54
CA TRP A 64 -8.02 2.31 -14.22
C TRP A 64 -6.93 1.61 -15.04
N GLY A 65 -6.43 0.46 -14.60
CA GLY A 65 -5.50 -0.36 -15.36
C GLY A 65 -6.11 -0.84 -16.67
N GLN A 66 -7.35 -1.34 -16.61
CA GLN A 66 -8.10 -1.76 -17.80
C GLN A 66 -8.43 -0.61 -18.74
N LEU A 67 -8.83 0.55 -18.21
CA LEU A 67 -9.05 1.75 -19.01
C LEU A 67 -7.77 2.23 -19.71
N ASN A 68 -6.62 2.14 -19.05
CA ASN A 68 -5.32 2.43 -19.66
C ASN A 68 -5.01 1.47 -20.83
N PHE A 69 -5.21 0.17 -20.64
CA PHE A 69 -5.01 -0.81 -21.73
C PHE A 69 -5.97 -0.59 -22.90
N ALA A 70 -7.25 -0.34 -22.62
CA ALA A 70 -8.24 -0.07 -23.66
C ALA A 70 -7.86 1.15 -24.49
N PHE A 71 -7.38 2.22 -23.82
CA PHE A 71 -6.92 3.43 -24.50
C PHE A 71 -5.65 3.19 -25.32
N LEU A 72 -4.66 2.50 -24.77
CA LEU A 72 -3.43 2.12 -25.49
C LEU A 72 -3.74 1.26 -26.73
N ASN A 73 -4.64 0.29 -26.62
CA ASN A 73 -5.07 -0.55 -27.74
C ASN A 73 -5.78 0.27 -28.83
N TRP A 74 -6.59 1.26 -28.44
CA TRP A 74 -7.21 2.18 -29.38
C TRP A 74 -6.17 3.07 -30.10
N GLU A 75 -5.21 3.63 -29.37
CA GLU A 75 -4.12 4.44 -29.94
C GLU A 75 -3.28 3.67 -30.95
N THR A 76 -2.89 2.45 -30.60
CA THR A 76 -2.13 1.57 -31.50
C THR A 76 -2.95 1.14 -32.72
N ALA A 77 -4.26 0.92 -32.56
CA ALA A 77 -5.15 0.60 -33.68
C ALA A 77 -5.29 1.72 -34.70
N ILE A 78 -5.15 2.99 -34.29
CA ILE A 78 -5.13 4.15 -35.21
C ILE A 78 -3.73 4.49 -35.73
N GLY A 79 -2.73 3.63 -35.46
CA GLY A 79 -1.38 3.73 -36.03
C GLY A 79 -0.38 4.51 -35.19
N ILE A 80 -0.69 4.85 -33.93
CA ILE A 80 0.29 5.46 -33.02
C ILE A 80 1.33 4.39 -32.62
N PRO A 81 2.64 4.66 -32.75
CA PRO A 81 3.68 3.73 -32.31
C PRO A 81 3.55 3.37 -30.84
N ALA A 82 3.78 2.11 -30.48
CA ALA A 82 3.51 1.58 -29.13
C ALA A 82 4.16 2.41 -28.00
N GLN A 83 5.38 2.90 -28.19
CA GLN A 83 6.08 3.73 -27.20
C GLN A 83 5.39 5.08 -27.01
N ALA A 84 4.91 5.70 -28.09
CA ALA A 84 4.17 6.95 -28.03
C ALA A 84 2.78 6.74 -27.42
N ALA A 85 2.07 5.67 -27.81
CA ALA A 85 0.78 5.30 -27.22
C ALA A 85 0.91 5.10 -25.70
N MET A 86 1.88 4.29 -25.26
CA MET A 86 2.13 4.08 -23.83
C MET A 86 2.41 5.39 -23.07
N PHE A 87 3.21 6.28 -23.65
CA PHE A 87 3.50 7.59 -23.05
C PHE A 87 2.23 8.46 -22.93
N ILE A 88 1.43 8.54 -24.00
CA ILE A 88 0.21 9.34 -24.03
C ILE A 88 -0.85 8.75 -23.10
N ALA A 89 -1.11 7.45 -23.17
CA ALA A 89 -2.04 6.73 -22.30
C ALA A 89 -1.72 6.97 -20.83
N ILE A 90 -0.49 6.68 -20.40
CA ILE A 90 -0.08 6.86 -19.01
C ILE A 90 -0.24 8.33 -18.62
N THR A 91 0.21 9.28 -19.45
CA THR A 91 0.14 10.71 -19.12
C THR A 91 -1.31 11.18 -18.93
N LEU A 92 -2.17 10.90 -19.90
CA LEU A 92 -3.56 11.37 -19.88
C LEU A 92 -4.38 10.66 -18.80
N LEU A 93 -4.38 9.33 -18.80
CA LEU A 93 -5.24 8.56 -17.90
C LEU A 93 -4.75 8.65 -16.45
N THR A 94 -3.44 8.73 -16.21
CA THR A 94 -2.93 8.98 -14.85
C THR A 94 -3.31 10.37 -14.37
N THR A 95 -3.24 11.39 -15.24
CA THR A 95 -3.68 12.75 -14.89
C THR A 95 -5.15 12.78 -14.51
N VAL A 96 -6.01 12.11 -15.29
CA VAL A 96 -7.44 11.98 -14.98
C VAL A 96 -7.65 11.22 -13.67
N THR A 97 -6.98 10.09 -13.49
CA THR A 97 -7.07 9.25 -12.27
C THR A 97 -6.70 10.06 -11.03
N MET A 98 -5.55 10.73 -11.06
CA MET A 98 -5.06 11.57 -9.96
C MET A 98 -5.98 12.75 -9.71
N GLY A 99 -6.37 13.47 -10.76
CA GLY A 99 -7.28 14.61 -10.66
C GLY A 99 -8.58 14.21 -9.98
N LEU A 100 -9.21 13.13 -10.44
CA LEU A 100 -10.46 12.63 -9.87
C LEU A 100 -10.32 12.19 -8.41
N HIS A 101 -9.27 11.43 -8.08
CA HIS A 101 -9.10 10.84 -6.75
C HIS A 101 -8.56 11.81 -5.70
N LEU A 102 -7.85 12.86 -6.11
CA LEU A 102 -7.40 13.92 -5.20
C LEU A 102 -8.47 14.99 -4.96
N THR A 103 -9.34 15.25 -5.95
CA THR A 103 -10.33 16.34 -5.86
C THR A 103 -11.72 15.82 -5.51
N VAL A 104 -12.41 15.20 -6.47
CA VAL A 104 -13.82 14.79 -6.37
C VAL A 104 -13.99 13.66 -5.36
N LEU A 105 -13.11 12.65 -5.41
CA LEU A 105 -13.21 11.43 -4.60
C LEU A 105 -12.32 11.44 -3.35
N GLY A 106 -11.59 12.53 -3.09
CA GLY A 106 -10.58 12.60 -2.01
C GLY A 106 -11.13 12.38 -0.59
N LYS A 107 -12.43 12.63 -0.38
CA LYS A 107 -13.12 12.40 0.90
C LYS A 107 -13.89 11.07 0.97
N THR A 108 -13.80 10.24 -0.07
CA THR A 108 -14.53 8.97 -0.19
C THR A 108 -13.61 7.79 0.12
N LEU A 109 -14.12 6.55 0.00
CA LEU A 109 -13.31 5.33 0.12
C LEU A 109 -12.30 5.15 -1.03
N PHE A 110 -12.37 5.93 -2.11
CA PHE A 110 -11.47 5.84 -3.27
C PHE A 110 -10.24 6.76 -3.16
N ASN A 111 -9.80 7.07 -1.93
CA ASN A 111 -8.77 8.08 -1.69
C ASN A 111 -7.38 7.51 -1.35
N ARG A 112 -7.16 6.19 -1.48
CA ARG A 112 -5.86 5.57 -1.18
C ARG A 112 -5.05 5.40 -2.46
N LEU A 113 -4.57 6.55 -2.98
CA LEU A 113 -3.83 6.65 -4.24
C LEU A 113 -2.73 5.59 -4.43
N PRO A 114 -1.86 5.28 -3.45
CA PRO A 114 -0.81 4.29 -3.65
C PRO A 114 -1.34 2.90 -4.02
N PHE A 115 -2.53 2.51 -3.53
CA PHE A 115 -3.17 1.26 -3.91
C PHE A 115 -3.81 1.30 -5.29
N ILE A 116 -4.31 2.46 -5.71
CA ILE A 116 -4.79 2.66 -7.08
C ILE A 116 -3.62 2.49 -8.06
N PHE A 117 -2.48 3.14 -7.79
CA PHE A 117 -1.28 3.00 -8.61
C PHE A 117 -0.74 1.56 -8.63
N ALA A 118 -0.73 0.87 -7.47
CA ALA A 118 -0.36 -0.54 -7.42
C ALA A 118 -1.30 -1.39 -8.30
N GLY A 119 -2.62 -1.17 -8.23
CA GLY A 119 -3.60 -1.87 -9.08
C GLY A 119 -3.37 -1.63 -10.57
N VAL A 120 -3.14 -0.38 -10.99
CA VAL A 120 -2.83 -0.03 -12.38
C VAL A 120 -1.57 -0.73 -12.85
N ALA A 121 -0.45 -0.58 -12.12
CA ALA A 121 0.83 -1.16 -12.48
C ALA A 121 0.79 -2.70 -12.56
N LEU A 122 0.09 -3.34 -11.63
CA LEU A 122 -0.04 -4.79 -11.62
C LEU A 122 -0.96 -5.30 -12.72
N THR A 123 -1.97 -4.51 -13.14
CA THR A 123 -2.74 -4.81 -14.35
C THR A 123 -1.82 -4.82 -15.57
N PHE A 124 -0.94 -3.82 -15.70
CA PHE A 124 0.09 -3.79 -16.75
C PHE A 124 1.01 -5.00 -16.74
N SER A 125 1.43 -5.45 -15.57
CA SER A 125 2.26 -6.65 -15.43
C SER A 125 1.56 -7.94 -15.87
N GLN A 126 0.23 -7.90 -16.06
CA GLN A 126 -0.60 -9.01 -16.53
C GLN A 126 -1.04 -8.86 -17.98
N GLY A 127 -0.57 -7.84 -18.71
CA GLY A 127 -0.96 -7.62 -20.10
C GLY A 127 -2.44 -7.25 -20.29
N GLY A 128 -3.19 -7.06 -19.21
CA GLY A 128 -4.63 -6.79 -19.27
C GLY A 128 -5.50 -8.01 -19.58
N GLU A 129 -5.02 -9.24 -19.33
CA GLU A 129 -5.76 -10.49 -19.65
C GLU A 129 -6.14 -11.36 -18.43
N ASN A 130 -5.66 -11.05 -17.21
CA ASN A 130 -5.82 -11.90 -16.02
C ASN A 130 -6.47 -11.14 -14.85
N GLU A 131 -7.53 -10.39 -15.12
CA GLU A 131 -8.10 -9.40 -14.20
C GLU A 131 -8.72 -10.08 -12.98
N LEU A 132 -9.39 -11.21 -13.17
CA LEU A 132 -10.03 -11.94 -12.09
C LEU A 132 -9.00 -12.58 -11.15
N GLY A 133 -7.97 -13.22 -11.72
CA GLY A 133 -6.87 -13.78 -10.95
C GLY A 133 -6.10 -12.68 -10.21
N LEU A 134 -5.87 -11.54 -10.87
CA LEU A 134 -5.25 -10.37 -10.27
C LEU A 134 -6.11 -9.80 -9.13
N ALA A 135 -7.40 -9.56 -9.36
CA ALA A 135 -8.33 -9.05 -8.35
C ALA A 135 -8.34 -9.93 -7.10
N PHE A 136 -8.47 -11.24 -7.28
CA PHE A 136 -8.38 -12.21 -6.19
C PHE A 136 -7.05 -12.07 -5.44
N THR A 137 -5.93 -11.99 -6.16
CA THR A 137 -4.59 -11.90 -5.59
C THR A 137 -4.37 -10.64 -4.77
N LEU A 138 -4.83 -9.48 -5.26
CA LEU A 138 -4.69 -8.21 -4.56
C LEU A 138 -5.58 -8.15 -3.32
N VAL A 139 -6.81 -8.68 -3.40
CA VAL A 139 -7.71 -8.79 -2.24
C VAL A 139 -7.13 -9.76 -1.21
N ALA A 140 -6.56 -10.89 -1.64
CA ALA A 140 -5.86 -11.81 -0.75
C ALA A 140 -4.65 -11.14 -0.06
N GLY A 141 -3.90 -10.29 -0.78
CA GLY A 141 -2.85 -9.45 -0.21
C GLY A 141 -3.36 -8.44 0.81
N LEU A 142 -4.52 -7.84 0.59
CA LEU A 142 -5.16 -6.95 1.55
C LEU A 142 -5.59 -7.70 2.82
N LEU A 143 -6.11 -8.92 2.68
CA LEU A 143 -6.45 -9.77 3.83
C LEU A 143 -5.20 -10.13 4.64
N LEU A 144 -4.10 -10.49 3.97
CA LEU A 144 -2.81 -10.69 4.63
C LEU A 144 -2.36 -9.43 5.38
N ALA A 145 -2.43 -8.26 4.75
CA ALA A 145 -2.08 -6.99 5.38
C ALA A 145 -2.95 -6.67 6.59
N PHE A 146 -4.25 -6.97 6.53
CA PHE A 146 -5.17 -6.84 7.65
C PHE A 146 -4.77 -7.73 8.83
N VAL A 147 -4.48 -9.02 8.59
CA VAL A 147 -4.03 -9.96 9.64
C VAL A 147 -2.70 -9.48 10.26
N CYS A 148 -1.77 -8.99 9.44
CA CYS A 148 -0.55 -8.38 9.92
C CYS A 148 -0.83 -7.16 10.82
N GLY A 149 -1.73 -6.27 10.41
CA GLY A 149 -2.12 -5.08 11.19
C GLY A 149 -2.84 -5.41 12.51
N LEU A 150 -3.61 -6.50 12.56
CA LEU A 150 -4.18 -7.01 13.81
C LEU A 150 -3.08 -7.47 14.78
N GLY A 151 -2.10 -8.22 14.27
CA GLY A 151 -0.95 -8.64 15.08
C GLY A 151 -0.08 -7.48 15.54
N GLU A 152 0.14 -6.47 14.68
CA GLU A 152 0.81 -5.22 15.08
C GLU A 152 0.11 -4.61 16.30
N THR A 153 -1.20 -4.38 16.18
CA THR A 153 -2.01 -3.76 17.24
C THR A 153 -1.93 -4.56 18.54
N PHE A 154 -2.10 -5.88 18.46
CA PHE A 154 -2.07 -6.76 19.62
C PHE A 154 -0.68 -6.82 20.27
N ILE A 155 0.38 -7.06 19.49
CA ILE A 155 1.73 -7.27 20.01
C ILE A 155 2.26 -5.99 20.65
N PHE A 156 2.08 -4.84 19.99
CA PHE A 156 2.57 -3.58 20.56
C PHE A 156 1.76 -3.15 21.78
N ALA A 157 0.45 -3.43 21.85
CA ALA A 157 -0.33 -3.16 23.06
C ALA A 157 0.14 -3.95 24.30
N HIS A 158 0.63 -5.18 24.12
CA HIS A 158 0.96 -6.07 25.24
C HIS A 158 2.47 -6.15 25.57
N PHE A 159 3.34 -5.94 24.57
CA PHE A 159 4.78 -6.20 24.71
C PHE A 159 5.67 -4.97 24.51
N ALA A 160 5.13 -3.85 24.04
CA ALA A 160 5.86 -2.59 24.07
C ALA A 160 5.81 -2.06 25.50
N LYS A 161 6.86 -2.30 26.28
CA LYS A 161 7.05 -1.63 27.58
C LYS A 161 6.75 -0.14 27.41
N GLN A 162 5.72 0.37 28.07
CA GLN A 162 5.58 1.80 28.32
C GLN A 162 6.83 2.19 29.12
N GLN A 163 7.76 2.92 28.52
CA GLN A 163 8.65 3.72 29.36
C GLN A 163 7.76 4.77 30.00
N PRO A 164 7.90 5.04 31.32
CA PRO A 164 7.29 6.23 31.89
C PRO A 164 7.75 7.39 31.02
N THR A 165 6.81 8.19 30.54
CA THR A 165 7.11 9.48 29.94
C THR A 165 8.05 10.19 30.90
N GLU A 166 9.34 10.30 30.55
CA GLU A 166 10.21 11.23 31.27
C GLU A 166 9.51 12.58 31.17
N ALA A 167 9.08 13.09 32.33
CA ALA A 167 8.49 14.42 32.42
C ALA A 167 9.42 15.38 31.66
N PRO A 168 8.89 16.35 30.90
CA PRO A 168 9.73 17.32 30.23
C PRO A 168 10.65 17.92 31.27
N LYS A 169 11.97 17.75 31.10
CA LYS A 169 12.94 18.48 31.92
C LYS A 169 12.60 19.96 31.75
N THR A 170 12.15 20.58 32.83
CA THR A 170 11.88 22.02 32.89
C THR A 170 13.11 22.73 32.34
N GLN A 171 12.93 23.70 31.44
CA GLN A 171 13.99 24.45 30.76
C GLN A 171 14.81 25.36 31.70
N GLU A 172 14.86 25.06 33.00
CA GLU A 172 15.46 25.91 34.04
C GLU A 172 16.95 25.65 34.27
N GLU A 173 17.53 24.59 33.68
CA GLU A 173 18.97 24.29 33.78
C GLU A 173 19.83 24.88 32.65
N ALA A 174 19.24 25.60 31.68
CA ALA A 174 19.96 26.16 30.52
C ALA A 174 20.40 27.63 30.68
N GLU A 175 19.97 28.33 31.74
CA GLU A 175 20.37 29.71 32.02
C GLU A 175 21.15 29.80 33.34
N LYS A 176 22.37 29.28 33.36
CA LYS A 176 23.41 29.84 34.24
C LYS A 176 24.25 30.80 33.40
N PRO A 177 24.23 32.11 33.68
CA PRO A 177 25.12 33.06 33.01
C PRO A 177 26.58 32.70 33.31
N LEU A 178 27.42 32.72 32.28
CA LEU A 178 28.88 32.64 32.39
C LEU A 178 29.37 33.80 33.26
N GLU A 179 29.85 33.50 34.47
CA GLU A 179 30.62 34.43 35.27
C GLU A 179 31.93 34.74 34.52
N TYR A 180 32.10 36.00 34.12
CA TYR A 180 33.38 36.53 33.69
C TYR A 180 34.27 36.69 34.92
N VAL A 181 35.34 35.90 34.99
CA VAL A 181 36.43 36.12 35.93
C VAL A 181 37.32 37.21 35.36
N GLU A 182 37.44 38.34 36.08
CA GLU A 182 38.41 39.41 35.82
C GLU A 182 39.87 38.94 35.92
#